data_AF-A0A6A5XGX5-F1
#
_entry.id   AF-A0A6A5XGX5-F1
#
_cell.length_a   1.000
_cell.length_b   1.000
_cell.length_c   1.000
_cell.angle_alpha   90.00
_cell.angle_beta   90.00
_cell.angle_gamma   90.00
#
_symmetry.space_group_name_H-M   'P 1'
#
loop_
_entity.id
_entity.type
_entity.pdbx_description
1 polymer ?
#
loop_
_entity_poly.entity_id
_entity_poly.type
_entity_poly.pdbx_seq_one_letter_code
_entity_poly.pdbx_strand_id
1 'polypeptide(L)'
;MAKGLRSSVKKNNRTKLRSRVFGPVEDARTERLHAKLLETIAQPKPEQPAKKEMDIDSAEELKDKEDDMPKGSCVLSTKVPDSFCDPSSSTSTSTSTSTSTTSSLAREESDMRNFFIYMGLCSDIVGFNEDGGLKFVFDPLPPSISG
;
A
#
# COMPACT_ATOMS: atom_id res chain seq x y z
N MET A 1 6.57 5.82 -36.35
CA MET A 1 7.22 5.03 -35.26
C MET A 1 7.23 5.85 -33.98
N ALA A 2 6.74 5.28 -32.87
CA ALA A 2 6.90 5.91 -31.56
C ALA A 2 8.40 5.96 -31.19
N LYS A 3 8.88 7.09 -30.68
CA LYS A 3 10.27 7.21 -30.22
C LYS A 3 10.42 6.49 -28.89
N GLY A 4 11.48 5.69 -28.73
CA GLY A 4 11.78 4.99 -27.47
C GLY A 4 12.09 5.95 -26.31
N LEU A 5 12.00 5.44 -25.08
CA LEU A 5 12.23 6.23 -23.85
C LEU A 5 13.62 6.86 -23.80
N ARG A 6 14.63 6.16 -24.35
CA ARG A 6 16.03 6.60 -24.41
C ARG A 6 16.34 7.50 -25.61
N SER A 7 15.33 7.86 -26.42
CA SER A 7 15.57 8.74 -27.56
C SER A 7 16.09 10.11 -27.10
N SER A 8 17.15 10.58 -27.76
CA SER A 8 17.80 11.86 -27.43
C SER A 8 16.82 13.04 -27.47
N VAL A 9 15.91 13.03 -28.46
CA VAL A 9 14.86 14.03 -28.61
C VAL A 9 13.96 14.13 -27.37
N LYS A 10 13.47 12.99 -26.84
CA LYS A 10 12.63 12.96 -25.64
C LYS A 10 13.40 13.42 -24.39
N LYS A 11 14.66 12.99 -24.25
CA LYS A 11 15.52 13.38 -23.12
C LYS A 11 15.78 14.89 -23.10
N ASN A 12 16.12 15.47 -24.24
CA ASN A 12 16.41 16.90 -24.34
C ASN A 12 15.17 17.75 -24.05
N ASN A 13 14.00 17.34 -24.55
CA ASN A 13 12.74 18.03 -24.24
C ASN A 13 12.40 17.95 -22.74
N ARG A 14 12.49 16.76 -22.12
CA ARG A 14 12.21 16.60 -20.68
C ARG A 14 13.16 17.42 -19.82
N THR A 15 14.43 17.53 -20.20
CA THR A 15 15.41 18.38 -19.49
C THR A 15 15.02 19.84 -19.55
N LYS A 16 14.56 20.34 -20.72
CA LYS A 16 14.06 21.72 -20.87
C LYS A 16 12.80 21.97 -20.04
N LEU A 17 11.88 21.01 -19.97
CA LEU A 17 10.67 21.12 -19.14
C LEU A 17 11.02 21.15 -17.65
N ARG A 18 11.98 20.31 -17.23
CA ARG A 18 12.48 20.31 -15.85
C ARG A 18 13.07 21.65 -15.47
N SER A 19 13.92 22.25 -16.29
CA SER A 19 14.55 23.53 -15.92
C SER A 19 13.60 24.72 -15.96
N ARG A 20 12.64 24.73 -16.90
CA ARG A 20 11.79 25.91 -17.15
C ARG A 20 10.46 25.90 -16.41
N VAL A 21 9.88 24.72 -16.22
CA VAL A 21 8.51 24.58 -15.71
C VAL A 21 8.53 23.96 -14.32
N PHE A 22 9.16 22.79 -14.19
CA PHE A 22 9.06 22.03 -12.94
C PHE A 22 10.02 22.52 -11.86
N GLY A 23 11.25 22.89 -12.21
CA GLY A 23 12.27 23.40 -11.29
C GLY A 23 11.79 24.59 -10.46
N PRO A 24 11.36 25.70 -11.10
CA PRO A 24 10.87 26.87 -10.36
C PRO A 24 9.68 26.58 -9.44
N VAL A 25 8.82 25.63 -9.81
CA VAL A 25 7.65 25.24 -9.01
C VAL A 25 8.07 24.40 -7.80
N GLU A 26 9.04 23.49 -7.99
CA GLU A 26 9.63 22.69 -6.92
C GLU A 26 10.38 23.58 -5.93
N ASP A 27 11.18 24.54 -6.42
CA ASP A 27 11.91 25.50 -5.60
C ASP A 27 10.96 26.38 -4.77
N ALA A 28 9.91 26.93 -5.38
CA ALA A 28 8.90 27.70 -4.64
C ALA A 28 8.18 26.85 -3.58
N ARG A 29 8.01 25.54 -3.83
CA ARG A 29 7.42 24.62 -2.85
C ARG A 29 8.37 24.34 -1.69
N THR A 30 9.65 24.12 -1.95
CA THR A 30 10.65 23.87 -0.90
C THR A 30 10.82 25.10 -0.01
N GLU A 31 10.88 26.30 -0.59
CA GLU A 31 10.91 27.57 0.16
C GLU A 31 9.71 27.72 1.09
N ARG A 32 8.49 27.46 0.59
CA ARG A 32 7.26 27.52 1.40
C ARG A 32 7.27 26.51 2.55
N LEU A 33 7.72 25.30 2.31
CA LEU A 33 7.80 24.27 3.34
C LEU A 33 8.86 24.63 4.38
N HIS A 34 10.03 25.13 3.94
CA HIS A 34 11.08 25.60 4.82
C HIS A 34 10.61 26.74 5.72
N ALA A 35 9.89 27.72 5.18
CA ALA A 35 9.30 28.81 5.97
C ALA A 35 8.34 28.29 7.05
N LYS A 36 7.45 27.34 6.70
CA LYS A 36 6.55 26.69 7.68
C LYS A 36 7.31 25.93 8.76
N LEU A 37 8.38 25.22 8.39
CA LEU A 37 9.19 24.49 9.37
C LEU A 37 9.86 25.44 10.36
N LEU A 38 10.43 26.55 9.89
CA LEU A 38 11.00 27.57 10.76
C LEU A 38 9.95 28.19 11.69
N GLU A 39 8.74 28.46 11.18
CA GLU A 39 7.63 28.93 11.98
C GLU A 39 7.27 27.92 13.09
N THR A 40 7.16 26.62 12.76
CA THR A 40 6.87 25.58 13.76
C THR A 40 7.97 25.41 14.81
N ILE A 41 9.24 25.62 14.44
CA ILE A 41 10.36 25.56 15.39
C ILE A 41 10.34 26.78 16.32
N ALA A 42 9.96 27.95 15.81
CA ALA A 42 9.86 29.18 16.58
C ALA A 42 8.64 29.21 17.51
N GLN A 43 7.62 28.38 17.25
CA GLN A 43 6.51 28.23 18.18
C GLN A 43 7.02 27.70 19.52
N PRO A 44 6.63 28.33 20.66
CA PRO A 44 6.98 27.81 21.97
C PRO A 44 6.45 26.37 22.08
N LYS A 45 7.24 25.49 22.68
CA LYS A 45 6.82 24.10 22.92
C LYS A 45 5.42 24.14 23.54
N PRO A 46 4.40 23.55 22.89
CA PRO A 46 3.07 23.52 23.46
C PRO A 46 3.19 22.87 24.85
N GLU A 47 2.51 23.46 25.84
CA GLU A 47 2.43 22.88 27.17
C GLU A 47 2.07 21.40 27.02
N GLN A 48 2.90 20.53 27.60
CA GLN A 48 2.67 19.10 27.49
C GLN A 48 1.24 18.82 27.96
N PRO A 49 0.38 18.21 27.11
CA PRO A 49 -0.92 17.78 27.60
C PRO A 49 -0.65 16.88 28.78
N ALA A 50 -1.29 17.18 29.91
CA ALA A 50 -1.15 16.43 31.16
C ALA A 50 -1.16 14.93 30.86
N LYS A 51 0.01 14.30 31.06
CA LYS A 51 0.30 12.87 31.09
C LYS A 51 -0.81 11.98 30.53
N LYS A 52 -0.76 11.67 29.23
CA LYS A 52 -1.04 10.29 28.81
C LYS A 52 0.30 9.59 28.74
N GLU A 53 0.65 8.89 29.82
CA GLU A 53 1.76 7.94 29.86
C GLU A 53 1.61 6.95 28.70
N MET A 54 2.45 7.09 27.69
CA MET A 54 2.95 5.93 26.95
C MET A 54 4.45 5.93 27.18
N ASP A 55 4.85 5.07 28.10
CA ASP A 55 6.24 4.80 28.45
C ASP A 55 6.86 3.98 27.30
N ILE A 56 7.75 4.60 26.54
CA ILE A 56 8.65 3.93 25.60
C ILE A 56 10.04 4.16 26.17
N ASP A 57 10.49 3.19 26.97
CA ASP A 57 11.87 2.71 27.14
C ASP A 57 12.19 2.37 28.61
N SER A 58 12.02 1.09 28.95
CA SER A 58 12.96 0.38 29.83
C SER A 58 12.89 -1.11 29.55
N ALA A 59 13.98 -1.64 29.01
CA ALA A 59 14.27 -3.06 28.95
C ALA A 59 14.49 -3.61 30.37
N GLU A 60 13.73 -4.64 30.76
CA GLU A 60 14.15 -5.88 31.45
C GLU A 60 12.96 -6.58 32.19
N GLU A 61 12.85 -7.89 31.95
CA GLU A 61 12.20 -8.96 32.75
C GLU A 61 10.65 -9.15 32.81
N LEU A 62 10.15 -10.04 31.93
CA LEU A 62 9.32 -11.25 32.16
C LEU A 62 8.18 -11.27 33.23
N LYS A 63 6.90 -11.32 32.80
CA LYS A 63 6.02 -12.52 32.76
C LYS A 63 4.53 -12.21 32.59
N ASP A 64 3.94 -12.88 31.61
CA ASP A 64 2.56 -13.37 31.43
C ASP A 64 1.40 -12.70 32.17
N LYS A 65 0.47 -12.14 31.37
CA LYS A 65 -0.93 -12.57 31.32
C LYS A 65 -1.56 -12.15 29.98
N GLU A 66 -1.80 -13.17 29.18
CA GLU A 66 -2.75 -13.21 28.07
C GLU A 66 -4.12 -12.68 28.53
N ASP A 67 -4.66 -11.70 27.81
CA ASP A 67 -6.10 -11.50 27.65
C ASP A 67 -6.34 -10.77 26.32
N ASP A 68 -6.50 -11.61 25.30
CA ASP A 68 -7.37 -11.49 24.12
C ASP A 68 -7.76 -10.07 23.65
N MET A 69 -6.89 -9.46 22.86
CA MET A 69 -7.26 -8.36 21.97
C MET A 69 -7.61 -8.96 20.59
N PRO A 70 -8.82 -8.75 20.03
CA PRO A 70 -9.11 -9.20 18.67
C PRO A 70 -8.27 -8.39 17.67
N LYS A 71 -7.08 -8.91 17.33
CA LYS A 71 -6.25 -8.46 16.21
C LYS A 71 -6.95 -8.87 14.91
N GLY A 72 -7.86 -8.04 14.40
CA GLY A 72 -8.43 -8.36 13.09
C GLY A 72 -9.62 -7.57 12.55
N SER A 73 -10.05 -6.45 13.13
CA SER A 73 -11.15 -5.68 12.52
C SER A 73 -10.84 -4.19 12.41
N CYS A 74 -9.93 -3.85 11.49
CA CYS A 74 -9.98 -2.55 10.86
C CYS A 74 -11.17 -2.52 9.88
N VAL A 75 -12.40 -2.41 10.40
CA VAL A 75 -13.52 -1.99 9.56
C VAL A 75 -13.35 -0.50 9.37
N LEU A 76 -12.50 -0.10 8.41
CA LEU A 76 -12.45 1.26 7.88
C LEU A 76 -13.76 1.52 7.13
N SER A 77 -14.84 1.75 7.88
CA SER A 77 -16.12 2.25 7.35
C SER A 77 -16.01 3.75 7.11
N THR A 78 -15.04 4.16 6.30
CA THR A 78 -15.10 5.46 5.62
C THR A 78 -15.59 5.17 4.22
N LYS A 79 -16.66 5.85 3.79
CA LYS A 79 -17.14 5.75 2.41
C LYS A 79 -15.98 5.99 1.45
N VAL A 80 -15.70 5.01 0.60
CA VAL A 80 -14.76 5.16 -0.51
C VAL A 80 -15.29 6.32 -1.37
N PRO A 81 -14.48 7.35 -1.67
CA PRO A 81 -14.92 8.44 -2.54
C PRO A 81 -15.28 7.91 -3.93
N ASP A 82 -16.33 8.46 -4.55
CA ASP A 82 -16.81 8.03 -5.87
C ASP A 82 -15.73 8.06 -6.97
N SER A 83 -14.66 8.83 -6.79
CA SER A 83 -13.49 8.87 -7.68
C SER A 83 -12.66 7.58 -7.68
N PHE A 84 -12.90 6.66 -6.75
CA PHE A 84 -12.23 5.37 -6.62
C PHE A 84 -13.18 4.18 -6.84
N CYS A 85 -14.46 4.43 -7.12
CA CYS A 85 -15.40 3.39 -7.51
C CYS A 85 -15.36 3.22 -9.04
N ASP A 86 -15.09 2.01 -9.51
CA ASP A 86 -15.31 1.68 -10.92
C ASP A 86 -16.80 1.85 -11.27
N PRO A 87 -17.13 2.39 -12.46
CA PRO A 87 -18.52 2.65 -12.87
C PRO A 87 -19.39 1.38 -13.00
N SER A 88 -18.84 0.20 -12.72
CA SER A 88 -19.54 -1.08 -12.75
C SER A 88 -20.04 -1.56 -11.38
N SER A 89 -19.77 -0.86 -10.26
CA SER A 89 -20.17 -1.34 -8.93
C SER A 89 -21.50 -0.81 -8.39
N SER A 90 -22.25 -0.01 -9.15
CA SER A 90 -23.61 0.37 -8.79
C SER A 90 -24.63 -0.50 -9.52
N THR A 91 -25.40 -1.28 -8.75
CA THR A 91 -26.64 -2.01 -9.09
C THR A 91 -26.49 -3.53 -9.03
N SER A 92 -26.92 -4.09 -7.91
CA SER A 92 -27.32 -5.48 -7.79
C SER A 92 -28.63 -5.74 -8.56
N THR A 93 -28.70 -6.93 -9.15
CA THR A 93 -29.89 -7.70 -9.57
C THR A 93 -30.18 -7.76 -11.07
N SER A 94 -30.25 -9.01 -11.55
CA SER A 94 -30.84 -9.54 -12.80
C SER A 94 -30.09 -9.34 -14.13
N THR A 95 -29.44 -10.43 -14.53
CA THR A 95 -29.60 -11.11 -15.83
C THR A 95 -29.58 -10.23 -17.09
N SER A 96 -28.44 -10.17 -17.78
CA SER A 96 -28.31 -10.62 -19.18
C SER A 96 -26.91 -10.40 -19.72
N THR A 97 -26.42 -11.46 -20.36
CA THR A 97 -25.34 -11.55 -21.34
C THR A 97 -25.08 -10.29 -22.17
N SER A 98 -23.84 -9.80 -22.11
CA SER A 98 -23.18 -9.17 -23.25
C SER A 98 -21.67 -9.42 -23.19
N THR A 99 -21.26 -10.30 -24.09
CA THR A 99 -19.90 -10.70 -24.48
C THR A 99 -19.04 -9.50 -24.91
N SER A 100 -17.90 -9.23 -24.24
CA SER A 100 -16.70 -8.57 -24.85
C SER A 100 -15.52 -8.26 -23.91
N THR A 101 -15.53 -8.61 -22.62
CA THR A 101 -14.49 -8.13 -21.65
C THR A 101 -13.61 -9.21 -21.01
N THR A 102 -13.70 -10.47 -21.42
CA THR A 102 -12.96 -11.58 -20.77
C THR A 102 -11.44 -11.50 -20.96
N SER A 103 -10.94 -10.87 -22.03
CA SER A 103 -9.51 -10.78 -22.31
C SER A 103 -8.77 -9.72 -21.49
N SER A 104 -9.46 -8.66 -21.05
CA SER A 104 -8.83 -7.60 -20.24
C SER A 104 -8.63 -8.04 -18.79
N LEU A 105 -9.62 -8.74 -18.23
CA LEU A 105 -9.55 -9.28 -16.87
C LEU A 105 -8.46 -10.35 -16.72
N ALA A 106 -8.32 -11.26 -17.69
CA ALA A 106 -7.25 -12.26 -17.67
C ALA A 106 -5.84 -11.64 -17.73
N ARG A 107 -5.72 -10.48 -18.39
CA ARG A 107 -4.46 -9.74 -18.49
C ARG A 107 -4.14 -8.99 -17.20
N GLU A 108 -5.12 -8.33 -16.61
CA GLU A 108 -4.98 -7.65 -15.31
C GLU A 108 -4.67 -8.66 -14.21
N GLU A 109 -5.32 -9.83 -14.19
CA GLU A 109 -5.02 -10.89 -13.23
C GLU A 109 -3.58 -11.42 -13.36
N SER A 110 -3.11 -11.57 -14.61
CA SER A 110 -1.72 -11.99 -14.89
C SER A 110 -0.71 -10.93 -14.46
N ASP A 111 -0.98 -9.66 -14.74
CA ASP A 111 -0.11 -8.54 -14.38
C ASP A 111 -0.04 -8.35 -12.85
N MET A 112 -1.17 -8.52 -12.15
CA MET A 112 -1.21 -8.51 -10.68
C MET A 112 -0.43 -9.69 -10.08
N ARG A 113 -0.60 -10.92 -10.61
CA ARG A 113 0.15 -12.09 -10.15
C ARG A 113 1.66 -11.89 -10.31
N ASN A 114 2.09 -11.36 -11.46
CA ASN A 114 3.50 -11.04 -11.70
C ASN A 114 4.00 -9.95 -10.75
N PHE A 115 3.21 -8.91 -10.51
CA PHE A 115 3.55 -7.84 -9.57
C PHE A 115 3.77 -8.38 -8.16
N PHE A 116 2.88 -9.23 -7.65
CA PHE A 116 3.04 -9.83 -6.32
C PHE A 116 4.24 -10.77 -6.23
N ILE A 117 4.57 -11.49 -7.30
CA ILE A 117 5.80 -12.30 -7.39
C ILE A 117 7.05 -11.41 -7.32
N TYR A 118 7.10 -10.29 -8.07
CA TYR A 118 8.24 -9.38 -8.04
C TYR A 118 8.42 -8.67 -6.70
N MET A 119 7.33 -8.42 -5.98
CA MET A 119 7.35 -7.84 -4.64
C MET A 119 7.60 -8.86 -3.52
N GLY A 120 7.69 -10.16 -3.86
CA GLY A 120 7.87 -11.24 -2.88
C GLY A 120 6.67 -11.49 -1.97
N LEU A 121 5.48 -10.99 -2.33
CA LEU A 121 4.26 -11.04 -1.52
C LEU A 121 3.48 -12.35 -1.63
N CYS A 122 3.76 -13.16 -2.66
CA CYS A 122 3.06 -14.43 -2.91
C CYS A 122 4.02 -15.60 -3.17
N SER A 123 5.27 -15.51 -2.68
CA SER A 123 6.27 -16.56 -2.93
C SER A 123 6.07 -17.80 -2.05
N ASP A 124 5.38 -17.64 -0.93
CA ASP A 124 5.17 -18.65 0.09
C ASP A 124 3.75 -19.23 0.07
N ILE A 125 2.75 -18.59 -0.51
CA ILE A 125 1.35 -19.09 -0.55
C ILE A 125 1.05 -19.78 -1.89
N VAL A 126 0.65 -21.06 -1.83
CA VAL A 126 0.27 -21.89 -2.99
C VAL A 126 -1.22 -21.78 -3.30
N GLY A 127 -2.07 -21.58 -2.29
CA GLY A 127 -3.52 -21.54 -2.44
C GLY A 127 -4.24 -22.03 -1.21
N PHE A 128 -5.41 -22.66 -1.36
CA PHE A 128 -6.19 -23.27 -0.27
C PHE A 128 -6.27 -24.79 -0.45
N ASN A 129 -6.28 -25.53 0.65
CA ASN A 129 -6.56 -26.97 0.71
C ASN A 129 -8.07 -27.23 0.54
N GLU A 130 -8.45 -28.49 0.35
CA GLU A 130 -9.86 -28.91 0.25
C GLU A 130 -10.67 -28.59 1.52
N ASP A 131 -9.98 -28.48 2.66
CA ASP A 131 -10.55 -28.07 3.95
C ASP A 131 -10.67 -26.53 4.11
N GLY A 132 -10.31 -25.77 3.08
CA GLY A 132 -10.34 -24.30 3.09
C GLY A 132 -9.18 -23.63 3.84
N GLY A 133 -8.19 -24.40 4.31
CA GLY A 133 -6.97 -23.88 4.95
C GLY A 133 -5.96 -23.33 3.94
N LEU A 134 -5.25 -22.26 4.28
CA LEU A 134 -4.22 -21.66 3.42
C LEU A 134 -2.98 -22.57 3.34
N LYS A 135 -2.53 -22.90 2.13
CA LYS A 135 -1.39 -23.79 1.84
C LYS A 135 -0.17 -22.97 1.49
N PHE A 136 0.95 -23.24 2.14
CA PHE A 136 2.23 -22.61 1.88
C PHE A 136 3.22 -23.54 1.15
N VAL A 137 4.19 -22.97 0.42
CA VAL A 137 5.27 -23.68 -0.30
C VAL A 137 6.25 -24.31 0.68
N PHE A 138 6.51 -23.62 1.80
CA PHE A 138 7.30 -24.12 2.91
C PHE A 138 6.35 -24.59 4.00
N ASP A 139 5.85 -25.82 3.85
CA ASP A 139 5.12 -26.48 4.92
C ASP A 139 6.14 -26.84 6.03
N PRO A 140 6.07 -26.28 7.25
CA PRO A 140 7.01 -26.62 8.30
C PRO A 140 6.76 -28.07 8.73
N LEU A 141 7.71 -28.95 8.41
CA LEU A 141 8.05 -30.29 8.92
C LEU A 141 6.92 -31.14 9.55
N PRO A 142 6.82 -32.44 9.19
CA PRO A 142 5.80 -33.33 9.76
C PRO A 142 5.88 -33.35 11.29
N PRO A 143 4.73 -33.48 12.00
CA PRO A 143 4.71 -33.49 13.46
C PRO A 143 5.64 -34.60 13.95
N SER A 144 6.54 -34.25 14.86
CA SER A 144 7.36 -35.21 15.59
C SER A 144 6.43 -36.26 16.20
N ILE A 145 6.57 -37.50 15.75
CA ILE A 145 5.95 -38.66 16.38
C ILE A 145 6.45 -38.68 17.83
N SER A 146 5.57 -38.35 18.77
CA SER A 146 5.78 -38.64 20.18
C SER A 146 5.68 -40.15 20.36
N GLY A 147 6.83 -40.82 20.51
CA GLY A 147 6.94 -42.16 21.04
C GLY A 147 7.29 -42.11 22.52
#